data_AF-A0A968AZ15-F1
#
_entry.id   AF-A0A968AZ15-F1
#
_cell.length_a   1.000
_cell.length_b   1.000
_cell.length_c   1.000
_cell.angle_alpha   90.00
_cell.angle_beta   90.00
_cell.angle_gamma   90.00
#
_symmetry.space_group_name_H-M   'P 1'
#
loop_
_entity.id
_entity.type
_entity.pdbx_description
1 polymer ?
#
loop_
_entity_poly.entity_id
_entity_poly.type
_entity_poly.pdbx_seq_one_letter_code
_entity_poly.pdbx_strand_id
1 'polypeptide(L)'
;KETDGQVVGIYYDPNVSTGKLFTWPQTDDVSDYLVLWVKRPIEDMDAGTNDFDLPQEWLETVAYCLAARIRPKFKVPLQSVQDVMTRAEMLEDELMGWSEEDASVYFGPSKY
;
A
#
# COMPACT_ATOMS: atom_id res chain seq x y z
N LYS A 1 14.44 24.74 26.78
CA LYS A 1 14.26 24.00 28.05
C LYS A 1 14.25 22.54 27.64
N GLU A 2 15.43 21.93 27.60
CA GLU A 2 15.60 20.56 27.11
C GLU A 2 15.51 19.65 28.32
N THR A 3 14.37 19.00 28.44
CA THR A 3 14.19 17.92 29.41
C THR A 3 13.73 16.76 28.58
N ASP A 4 14.69 15.90 28.25
CA ASP A 4 14.39 14.58 27.70
C ASP A 4 13.52 13.81 28.70
N GLY A 5 12.66 12.94 28.19
CA GLY A 5 11.70 12.15 28.98
C GLY A 5 10.66 11.47 28.11
N GLN A 6 9.71 10.77 28.73
CA GLN A 6 8.62 10.13 27.99
C GLN A 6 7.84 11.12 27.12
N VAL A 7 7.62 10.74 25.86
CA VAL A 7 6.87 11.54 24.90
C VAL A 7 5.41 11.69 25.36
N VAL A 8 4.95 12.93 25.56
CA VAL A 8 3.56 13.23 25.97
C VAL A 8 2.77 13.98 24.89
N GLY A 9 3.45 14.51 23.88
CA GLY A 9 2.84 15.26 22.80
C GLY A 9 3.49 14.95 21.45
N ILE A 10 2.67 14.95 20.41
CA ILE A 10 3.10 14.72 19.04
C ILE A 10 2.49 15.82 18.16
N TYR A 11 3.28 16.36 17.26
CA TYR A 11 2.86 17.32 16.25
C TYR A 11 3.32 16.86 14.87
N TYR A 12 2.40 16.86 13.90
CA TYR A 12 2.70 16.49 12.52
C TYR A 12 2.58 17.71 11.61
N ASP A 13 3.64 17.99 10.87
CA ASP A 13 3.69 19.02 9.82
C ASP A 13 3.66 18.35 8.43
N PRO A 14 2.50 18.37 7.75
CA PRO A 14 2.35 17.78 6.42
C PRO A 14 2.93 18.72 5.35
N ASN A 15 4.14 18.43 4.87
CA ASN A 15 4.65 19.04 3.64
C ASN A 15 4.35 18.17 2.42
N VAL A 16 4.30 18.78 1.24
CA VAL A 16 3.93 18.13 -0.04
C VAL A 16 4.88 16.99 -0.42
N SER A 17 6.18 17.13 -0.11
CA SER A 17 7.20 16.13 -0.44
C SER A 17 7.62 15.26 0.75
N THR A 18 7.54 15.77 1.98
CA THR A 18 8.04 15.06 3.17
C THR A 18 7.37 15.55 4.44
N GLY A 19 6.47 14.75 5.01
CA GLY A 19 5.88 15.04 6.32
C GLY A 19 6.93 14.95 7.44
N LYS A 20 6.86 15.86 8.41
CA LYS A 20 7.73 15.82 9.61
C LYS A 20 6.88 15.57 10.85
N LEU A 21 7.28 14.58 11.64
CA LEU A 21 6.68 14.29 12.95
C LEU A 21 7.63 14.79 14.04
N PHE A 22 7.12 15.61 14.94
CA PHE A 22 7.83 16.14 16.08
C PHE A 22 7.24 15.56 17.37
N THR A 23 8.11 15.22 18.32
CA THR A 23 7.73 14.74 19.65
C THR A 23 8.12 15.75 20.71
N TRP A 24 7.35 15.81 21.79
CA TRP A 24 7.70 16.59 22.97
C TRP A 24 7.35 15.85 24.27
N PRO A 25 8.28 15.76 25.23
CA PRO A 25 9.73 15.97 25.07
C PRO A 25 10.36 14.94 24.11
N GLN A 26 11.66 15.09 23.81
CA GLN A 26 12.43 14.02 23.16
C GLN A 26 12.59 12.86 24.14
N THR A 27 12.51 11.62 23.66
CA THR A 27 12.71 10.44 24.51
C THR A 27 14.12 10.40 25.10
N ASP A 28 14.23 10.00 26.36
CA ASP A 28 15.49 9.71 27.06
C ASP A 28 15.86 8.21 27.03
N ASP A 29 14.92 7.34 26.63
CA ASP A 29 15.13 5.90 26.48
C ASP A 29 14.98 5.47 25.01
N VAL A 30 15.94 4.68 24.53
CA VAL A 30 15.93 4.06 23.18
C VAL A 30 14.92 2.91 23.08
N SER A 31 14.42 2.42 24.21
CA SER A 31 13.41 1.37 24.30
C SER A 31 11.99 1.90 24.13
N ASP A 32 11.80 3.22 24.19
CA ASP A 32 10.51 3.86 23.96
C ASP A 32 10.20 3.93 22.46
N TYR A 33 9.01 3.45 22.07
CA TYR A 33 8.56 3.44 20.69
C TYR A 33 7.19 4.09 20.53
N LEU A 34 7.01 4.81 19.43
CA LEU A 34 5.72 5.30 18.98
C LEU A 34 5.09 4.29 18.03
N VAL A 35 3.89 3.81 18.37
CA VAL A 35 3.08 2.99 17.46
C VAL A 35 2.05 3.89 16.78
N LEU A 36 2.12 3.97 15.46
CA LEU A 36 1.26 4.84 14.65
C LEU A 36 0.54 4.01 13.58
N TRP A 37 -0.75 4.26 13.41
CA TRP A 37 -1.51 3.81 12.25
C TRP A 37 -1.58 4.97 11.26
N VAL A 38 -0.87 4.84 10.14
CA VAL A 38 -0.72 5.93 9.16
C VAL A 38 -1.30 5.54 7.81
N LYS A 39 -1.81 6.53 7.09
CA LYS A 39 -2.12 6.43 5.66
C LYS A 39 -1.13 7.30 4.91
N ARG A 40 -0.26 6.67 4.11
CA ARG A 40 0.71 7.37 3.25
C ARG A 40 0.26 7.34 1.79
N PRO A 41 0.64 8.35 0.98
CA PRO A 41 0.53 8.23 -0.47
C PRO A 41 1.40 7.05 -0.94
N ILE A 42 0.97 6.39 -2.01
CA ILE A 42 1.79 5.37 -2.69
C ILE A 42 2.97 6.11 -3.32
N GLU A 43 4.19 5.63 -3.06
CA GLU A 43 5.43 6.16 -3.64
C GLU A 43 5.43 5.99 -5.16
N ASP A 44 5.97 6.98 -5.89
CA ASP A 44 6.23 6.85 -7.31
C ASP A 44 7.55 6.11 -7.56
N MET A 45 7.65 5.45 -8.71
CA MET A 45 8.88 4.76 -9.12
C MET A 45 9.74 5.71 -9.94
N ASP A 46 10.64 6.45 -9.30
CA ASP A 46 11.54 7.42 -9.93
C ASP A 46 12.98 6.88 -10.15
N ALA A 47 13.35 5.80 -9.46
CA ALA A 47 14.60 5.08 -9.63
C ALA A 47 14.40 3.56 -9.76
N GLY A 48 15.24 2.91 -10.59
CA GLY A 48 15.15 1.46 -10.83
C GLY A 48 15.54 0.57 -9.63
N THR A 49 15.97 1.16 -8.53
CA THR A 49 16.30 0.47 -7.27
C THR A 49 15.23 0.63 -6.20
N ASN A 50 14.11 1.31 -6.49
CA ASN A 50 13.01 1.42 -5.53
C ASN A 50 12.22 0.11 -5.48
N ASP A 51 11.84 -0.29 -4.26
CA ASP A 51 10.85 -1.33 -4.05
C ASP A 51 9.44 -0.72 -4.18
N PHE A 52 8.51 -1.47 -4.76
CA PHE A 52 7.13 -1.03 -4.88
C PHE A 52 6.47 -0.93 -3.50
N ASP A 53 5.79 0.19 -3.23
CA ASP A 53 4.98 0.38 -2.02
C ASP A 53 3.60 -0.29 -2.15
N LEU A 54 3.61 -1.59 -2.44
CA LEU A 54 2.44 -2.43 -2.63
C LEU A 54 2.68 -3.81 -1.98
N PRO A 55 1.62 -4.53 -1.56
CA PRO A 55 1.74 -5.92 -1.13
C PRO A 55 2.42 -6.79 -2.19
N GLN A 56 3.21 -7.77 -1.75
CA GLN A 56 3.98 -8.63 -2.66
C GLN A 56 3.08 -9.41 -3.62
N GLU A 57 1.90 -9.80 -3.14
CA GLU A 57 0.87 -10.53 -3.87
C GLU A 57 0.34 -9.73 -5.07
N TRP A 58 0.40 -8.40 -5.01
CA TRP A 58 -0.12 -7.53 -6.07
C TRP A 58 0.86 -7.33 -7.21
N LEU A 59 2.15 -7.66 -6.99
CA LEU A 59 3.21 -7.38 -7.97
C LEU A 59 3.02 -8.16 -9.27
N GLU A 60 2.53 -9.41 -9.20
CA GLU A 60 2.24 -10.20 -10.40
C GLU A 60 1.12 -9.55 -11.23
N THR A 61 0.02 -9.14 -10.59
CA THR A 61 -1.10 -8.46 -11.26
C THR A 61 -0.64 -7.17 -11.94
N VAL A 62 0.10 -6.31 -11.23
CA VAL A 62 0.64 -5.06 -11.78
C VAL A 62 1.53 -5.32 -13.00
N ALA A 63 2.39 -6.34 -12.94
CA ALA A 63 3.26 -6.70 -14.05
C ALA A 63 2.48 -7.14 -15.30
N TYR A 64 1.46 -7.99 -15.15
CA TYR A 64 0.63 -8.46 -16.26
C TYR A 64 -0.24 -7.35 -16.85
N CYS A 65 -0.85 -6.49 -16.02
CA CYS A 65 -1.61 -5.33 -16.49
C CYS A 65 -0.71 -4.33 -17.25
N LEU A 66 0.52 -4.11 -16.78
CA LEU A 66 1.49 -3.27 -17.50
C LEU A 66 1.87 -3.90 -18.83
N ALA A 67 2.17 -5.21 -18.85
CA ALA A 67 2.50 -5.95 -20.07
C ALA A 67 1.36 -5.86 -21.10
N ALA A 68 0.12 -6.04 -20.66
CA ALA A 68 -1.07 -5.85 -21.47
C ALA A 68 -1.15 -4.44 -22.05
N ARG A 69 -0.83 -3.40 -21.28
CA ARG A 69 -0.88 -2.00 -21.73
C ARG A 69 0.22 -1.63 -22.73
N ILE A 70 1.45 -2.12 -22.53
CA ILE A 70 2.59 -1.77 -23.39
C ILE A 70 2.71 -2.65 -24.63
N ARG A 71 1.98 -3.77 -24.69
CA ARG A 71 2.01 -4.75 -25.80
C ARG A 71 1.97 -4.17 -27.21
N PRO A 72 1.20 -3.10 -27.56
CA PRO A 72 1.09 -2.67 -28.95
C PRO A 72 2.40 -2.07 -29.49
N LYS A 73 3.33 -1.72 -28.59
CA LYS A 73 4.67 -1.24 -28.93
C LYS A 73 5.62 -2.37 -29.32
N PHE A 74 5.27 -3.62 -29.03
CA PHE A 74 6.11 -4.79 -29.26
C PHE A 74 5.53 -5.66 -30.38
N LYS A 75 6.41 -6.21 -31.23
CA LYS A 75 6.03 -7.15 -32.29
C LYS A 75 5.91 -8.57 -31.74
N VAL A 76 4.96 -8.78 -30.85
CA VAL A 76 4.69 -10.07 -30.22
C VAL A 76 3.63 -10.88 -31.00
N PRO A 77 3.73 -12.22 -31.04
CA PRO A 77 2.71 -13.07 -31.64
C PRO A 77 1.32 -12.87 -31.00
N LEU A 78 0.25 -13.00 -31.80
CA LEU A 78 -1.12 -12.79 -31.33
C LEU A 78 -1.52 -13.75 -30.19
N GLN A 79 -1.06 -15.00 -30.24
CA GLN A 79 -1.32 -15.97 -29.17
C GLN A 79 -0.78 -15.48 -27.82
N SER A 80 0.47 -15.01 -27.78
CA SER A 80 1.09 -14.48 -26.57
C SER A 80 0.38 -13.23 -26.05
N VAL A 81 -0.21 -12.43 -26.94
CA VAL A 81 -1.03 -11.28 -26.55
C VAL A 81 -2.31 -11.74 -25.87
N GLN A 82 -3.00 -12.74 -26.43
CA GLN A 82 -4.22 -13.29 -25.85
C GLN A 82 -3.95 -13.85 -24.44
N ASP A 83 -2.87 -14.62 -24.30
CA ASP A 83 -2.48 -15.24 -23.03
C ASP A 83 -2.20 -14.20 -21.94
N VAL A 84 -1.47 -13.12 -22.29
CA VAL A 84 -1.19 -12.01 -21.36
C VAL A 84 -2.47 -11.28 -20.95
N MET A 85 -3.39 -11.05 -21.88
CA MET A 85 -4.67 -10.39 -21.59
C MET A 85 -5.52 -11.24 -20.65
N THR A 86 -5.69 -12.53 -20.95
CA THR A 86 -6.47 -13.43 -20.10
C THR A 86 -5.86 -13.56 -18.72
N ARG A 87 -4.53 -13.66 -18.62
CA ARG A 87 -3.85 -13.72 -17.31
C ARG A 87 -4.00 -12.42 -16.52
N ALA A 88 -3.91 -11.27 -17.19
CA ALA A 88 -4.12 -9.97 -16.54
C ALA A 88 -5.54 -9.84 -15.99
N GLU A 89 -6.56 -10.19 -16.78
CA GLU A 89 -7.97 -10.15 -16.35
C GLU A 89 -8.22 -11.07 -15.14
N MET A 90 -7.72 -12.31 -15.17
CA MET A 90 -7.87 -13.24 -14.04
C MET A 90 -7.23 -12.72 -12.74
N LEU A 91 -6.02 -12.15 -12.84
CA LEU A 91 -5.29 -11.63 -11.69
C LEU A 91 -5.90 -10.33 -11.15
N GLU A 92 -6.49 -9.51 -12.03
CA GLU A 92 -7.23 -8.31 -11.64
C GLU A 92 -8.52 -8.67 -10.91
N ASP A 93 -9.31 -9.61 -11.44
CA ASP A 93 -10.53 -10.10 -10.80
C ASP A 93 -10.24 -10.70 -9.42
N GLU A 94 -9.19 -11.51 -9.30
CA GLU A 94 -8.75 -12.07 -8.01
C GLU A 94 -8.39 -10.95 -7.02
N LEU A 95 -7.58 -9.99 -7.44
CA LEU A 95 -7.14 -8.88 -6.58
C LEU A 95 -8.30 -7.96 -6.15
N MET A 96 -9.26 -7.70 -7.04
CA MET A 96 -10.48 -6.96 -6.72
C MET A 96 -11.39 -7.74 -5.78
N GLY A 97 -11.42 -9.07 -5.88
CA GLY A 97 -12.13 -9.94 -4.95
C GLY A 97 -11.63 -9.85 -3.51
N TRP A 98 -10.35 -9.52 -3.28
CA TRP A 98 -9.84 -9.24 -1.93
C TRP A 98 -10.35 -7.90 -1.36
N SER A 99 -10.79 -6.99 -2.23
CA SER A 99 -11.35 -5.69 -1.84
C SER A 99 -12.87 -5.74 -1.59
N GLU A 100 -13.56 -6.80 -2.00
CA GLU A 100 -14.99 -7.02 -1.75
C GLU A 100 -15.24 -7.53 -0.31
N GLU A 101 -15.18 -6.57 0.62
CA GLU A 101 -15.71 -6.50 2.00
C GLU A 101 -15.46 -7.63 3.04
N ASP A 102 -14.75 -7.22 4.10
CA ASP A 102 -14.85 -7.71 5.48
C ASP A 102 -16.17 -7.23 6.11
N ALA A 103 -17.32 -7.65 5.56
CA ALA A 103 -18.62 -7.27 6.09
C ALA A 103 -18.92 -8.02 7.40
N SER A 104 -19.04 -7.29 8.50
CA SER A 104 -19.41 -7.87 9.80
C SER A 104 -20.85 -8.41 9.78
N VAL A 105 -20.99 -9.73 9.68
CA VAL A 105 -22.29 -10.41 9.77
C VAL A 105 -22.64 -10.63 11.24
N TYR A 106 -23.66 -9.92 11.74
CA TYR A 106 -24.20 -10.12 13.09
C TYR A 106 -25.36 -11.11 13.07
N PHE A 107 -25.18 -12.27 13.69
CA PHE A 107 -26.26 -13.22 13.97
C PHE A 107 -26.90 -12.91 15.32
N GLY A 108 -28.19 -12.58 15.33
CA GLY A 108 -28.99 -12.41 16.54
C GLY A 108 -30.26 -13.27 16.49
N PRO A 109 -30.69 -13.89 17.60
CA PRO A 109 -31.92 -14.66 17.62
C PRO A 109 -33.13 -13.75 17.40
N SER A 110 -33.92 -14.06 16.36
CA SER A 110 -35.25 -13.47 16.14
C SER A 110 -36.13 -13.82 17.34
N LYS A 111 -36.54 -12.82 18.13
CA LYS A 111 -37.54 -13.00 19.17
C LYS A 111 -38.91 -13.22 18.49
N TYR A 112 -39.48 -14.40 18.71
CA TYR A 112 -40.92 -14.67 18.52
C TYR A 112 -41.71 -14.10 19.69
#